data_AF-A0A398AL91-F1
#
_entry.id   AF-A0A398AL91-F1
#
_cell.length_a   1.000
_cell.length_b   1.000
_cell.length_c   1.000
_cell.angle_alpha   90.00
_cell.angle_beta   90.00
_cell.angle_gamma   90.00
#
_symmetry.space_group_name_H-M   'P 1'
#
loop_
_entity.id
_entity.type
_entity.pdbx_description
1 polymer ?
#
loop_
_entity_poly.entity_id
_entity_poly.type
_entity_poly.pdbx_seq_one_letter_code
_entity_poly.pdbx_strand_id
1 'polypeptide(L)'
;MYVNDCPHKSDRCLAKFLGRFSFESFKKNPLLGPSSSTLEKMGALAWGKIVNKRQGWRLLTCMWLHAGVIHLLTNMFCVAFIGFRLEQQFGFVRVGTIYLVSGFCGSILSCLFLQNAISVGASSALFGLLGAMLSELLINWTTYDNKGVALIMLLVIVGVNLGLGTLPPVDNFAHIGGFLGGFLLGFLLLIHPQFDWEENGVSLVPGSIVKPKYNTCQFVLCIAASIVFVVGFVTGLVLLFRGDNLNRYCKWCHKLSYSVKSQRS
;
A
#
# COMPACT_ATOMS: atom_id res chain seq x y z
N MET A 1 13.16 -11.57 12.46
CA MET A 1 14.27 -11.59 13.42
C MET A 1 14.89 -12.97 13.61
N TYR A 2 14.14 -14.07 13.59
CA TYR A 2 14.71 -15.43 13.81
C TYR A 2 15.88 -15.83 12.89
N VAL A 3 15.88 -15.37 11.63
CA VAL A 3 16.94 -15.62 10.63
C VAL A 3 18.08 -14.58 10.70
N ASN A 4 18.04 -13.66 11.67
CA ASN A 4 19.09 -12.66 11.87
C ASN A 4 20.29 -13.28 12.60
N ASP A 5 21.48 -13.13 12.03
CA ASP A 5 22.72 -13.67 12.59
C ASP A 5 23.57 -12.61 13.32
N CYS A 6 22.99 -11.46 13.68
CA CYS A 6 23.68 -10.36 14.39
C CYS A 6 23.73 -10.62 15.91
N PRO A 7 24.25 -11.78 16.33
CA PRO A 7 25.50 -11.67 17.08
C PRO A 7 26.61 -12.63 16.62
N HIS A 8 26.32 -13.57 15.72
CA HIS A 8 27.29 -14.56 15.24
C HIS A 8 28.18 -14.05 14.10
N LYS A 9 27.74 -13.01 13.38
CA LYS A 9 28.45 -12.42 12.23
C LYS A 9 28.96 -11.00 12.45
N SER A 10 28.65 -10.38 13.60
CA SER A 10 28.98 -8.97 13.85
C SER A 10 29.03 -8.69 15.35
N ASP A 11 30.06 -7.97 15.80
CA ASP A 11 30.22 -7.59 17.21
C ASP A 11 29.45 -6.32 17.60
N ARG A 12 28.87 -5.59 16.64
CA ARG A 12 28.23 -4.29 16.86
C ARG A 12 26.70 -4.34 16.89
N CYS A 13 26.14 -5.43 17.37
CA CYS A 13 24.69 -5.63 17.43
C CYS A 13 24.11 -5.03 18.72
N LEU A 14 22.89 -4.50 18.64
CA LEU A 14 22.14 -3.96 19.76
C LEU A 14 21.36 -5.08 20.45
N ALA A 15 21.15 -4.96 21.77
CA ALA A 15 20.43 -5.93 22.58
C ALA A 15 20.96 -7.37 22.41
N LYS A 16 22.28 -7.57 22.58
CA LYS A 16 22.97 -8.87 22.44
C LYS A 16 22.38 -9.98 23.32
N PHE A 17 21.79 -9.62 24.46
CA PHE A 17 21.12 -10.56 25.37
C PHE A 17 19.94 -11.29 24.72
N LEU A 18 19.41 -10.80 23.60
CA LEU A 18 18.34 -11.44 22.82
C LEU A 18 18.84 -12.54 21.85
N GLY A 19 20.15 -12.77 21.75
CA GLY A 19 20.72 -13.81 20.89
C GLY A 19 20.36 -13.60 19.41
N ARG A 20 19.71 -14.59 18.77
CA ARG A 20 19.28 -14.49 17.36
C ARG A 20 18.27 -13.36 17.10
N PHE A 21 17.65 -12.80 18.14
CA PHE A 21 16.71 -11.70 18.02
C PHE A 21 17.34 -10.32 18.25
N SER A 22 18.66 -10.24 18.40
CA SER A 22 19.40 -8.96 18.48
C SER A 22 19.23 -8.14 17.21
N PHE A 23 19.39 -6.82 17.33
CA PHE A 23 19.20 -5.87 16.23
C PHE A 23 20.54 -5.43 15.63
N GLU A 24 20.52 -5.04 14.35
CA GLU A 24 21.68 -4.36 13.76
C GLU A 24 21.91 -3.00 14.44
N SER A 25 23.14 -2.49 14.35
CA SER A 25 23.46 -1.15 14.85
C SER A 25 22.59 -0.07 14.20
N PHE A 26 22.30 1.02 14.93
CA PHE A 26 21.56 2.16 14.38
C PHE A 26 22.17 2.76 13.11
N LYS A 27 23.49 2.61 12.90
CA LYS A 27 24.16 3.02 11.66
C LYS A 27 23.73 2.21 10.43
N LYS A 28 23.34 0.95 10.62
CA LYS A 28 22.90 0.04 9.55
C LYS A 28 21.38 0.00 9.41
N ASN A 29 20.67 -0.06 10.52
CA ASN A 29 19.22 -0.09 10.53
C ASN A 29 18.69 0.75 11.70
N PRO A 30 18.25 2.00 11.44
CA PRO A 30 17.75 2.87 12.49
C PRO A 30 16.41 2.41 13.08
N LEU A 31 15.71 1.47 12.42
CA LEU A 31 14.35 1.05 12.77
C LEU A 31 14.28 -0.11 13.78
N LEU A 32 15.41 -0.44 14.41
CA LEU A 32 15.56 -1.60 15.31
C LEU A 32 15.15 -2.90 14.61
N GLY A 33 15.95 -3.32 13.64
CA GLY A 33 15.64 -4.49 12.82
C GLY A 33 16.88 -5.27 12.36
N PRO A 34 16.68 -6.28 11.51
CA PRO A 34 17.77 -7.07 10.95
C PRO A 34 18.43 -6.33 9.79
N SER A 35 19.47 -6.92 9.19
CA SER A 35 20.10 -6.38 7.98
C SER A 35 19.22 -6.53 6.73
N SER A 36 19.44 -5.67 5.73
CA SER A 36 18.76 -5.75 4.43
C SER A 36 18.93 -7.11 3.76
N SER A 37 20.11 -7.74 3.87
CA SER A 37 20.35 -9.08 3.33
C SER A 37 19.49 -10.16 4.01
N THR A 38 19.19 -10.00 5.30
CA THR A 38 18.28 -10.89 6.03
C THR A 38 16.85 -10.71 5.54
N LEU A 39 16.40 -9.47 5.35
CA LEU A 39 15.08 -9.17 4.78
C LEU A 39 14.95 -9.75 3.36
N GLU A 40 15.97 -9.60 2.52
CA GLU A 40 16.02 -10.20 1.19
C GLU A 40 15.89 -11.73 1.24
N LYS A 41 16.60 -12.40 2.15
CA LYS A 41 16.44 -13.86 2.34
C LYS A 41 15.02 -14.24 2.75
N MET A 42 14.40 -13.45 3.63
CA MET A 42 13.08 -13.71 4.20
C MET A 42 11.92 -13.49 3.23
N GLY A 43 12.13 -12.84 2.08
CA GLY A 43 11.06 -12.57 1.13
C GLY A 43 10.81 -11.09 0.84
N ALA A 44 11.75 -10.21 1.16
CA ALA A 44 11.65 -8.81 0.74
C ALA A 44 11.51 -8.70 -0.78
N LEU A 45 10.87 -7.62 -1.20
CA LEU A 45 10.74 -7.28 -2.59
C LEU A 45 12.13 -7.01 -3.13
N ALA A 46 12.53 -7.74 -4.17
CA ALA A 46 13.83 -7.60 -4.81
C ALA A 46 13.70 -7.97 -6.28
N TRP A 47 13.75 -6.97 -7.16
CA TRP A 47 13.48 -7.13 -8.60
C TRP A 47 14.28 -8.28 -9.23
N GLY A 48 15.60 -8.33 -8.97
CA GLY A 48 16.46 -9.37 -9.52
C GLY A 48 16.10 -10.80 -9.08
N LYS A 49 15.45 -10.98 -7.92
CA LYS A 49 14.93 -12.31 -7.51
C LYS A 49 13.61 -12.62 -8.19
N ILE A 50 12.76 -11.62 -8.35
CA ILE A 50 11.43 -11.78 -8.94
C ILE A 50 11.55 -12.10 -10.43
N VAL A 51 12.30 -11.28 -11.17
CA VAL A 51 12.43 -11.41 -12.63
C VAL A 51 13.44 -12.50 -12.99
N ASN A 52 14.69 -12.43 -12.51
CA ASN A 52 15.74 -13.35 -12.96
C ASN A 52 15.64 -14.74 -12.29
N LYS A 53 15.15 -14.81 -11.05
CA LYS A 53 15.02 -16.09 -10.30
C LYS A 53 13.58 -16.59 -10.21
N ARG A 54 12.63 -15.96 -10.90
CA ARG A 54 11.20 -16.32 -10.94
C ARG A 54 10.54 -16.41 -9.55
N GLN A 55 11.00 -15.63 -8.58
CA GLN A 55 10.46 -15.61 -7.21
C GLN A 55 9.28 -14.64 -7.08
N GLY A 56 8.24 -14.83 -7.91
CA GLY A 56 7.06 -13.95 -7.97
C GLY A 56 6.28 -13.85 -6.66
N TRP A 57 6.34 -14.87 -5.81
CA TRP A 57 5.75 -14.87 -4.47
C TRP A 57 6.23 -13.70 -3.58
N ARG A 58 7.41 -13.13 -3.87
CA ARG A 58 7.95 -11.97 -3.15
C ARG A 58 7.10 -10.71 -3.28
N LEU A 59 6.37 -10.58 -4.37
CA LEU A 59 5.43 -9.48 -4.60
C LEU A 59 4.29 -9.47 -3.56
N LEU A 60 4.00 -10.64 -2.96
CA LEU A 60 3.00 -10.77 -1.91
C LEU A 60 3.67 -10.79 -0.53
N THR A 61 4.69 -11.63 -0.31
CA THR A 61 5.27 -11.81 1.02
C THR A 61 5.93 -10.56 1.60
N CYS A 62 6.41 -9.64 0.77
CA CYS A 62 7.03 -8.40 1.24
C CYS A 62 6.08 -7.55 2.09
N MET A 63 4.77 -7.69 1.91
CA MET A 63 3.75 -6.96 2.68
C MET A 63 3.71 -7.33 4.16
N TRP A 64 4.12 -8.56 4.51
CA TRP A 64 4.17 -9.03 5.90
C TRP A 64 5.51 -8.77 6.57
N LEU A 65 6.55 -8.45 5.79
CA LEU A 65 7.87 -8.14 6.32
C LEU A 65 7.95 -6.67 6.71
N HIS A 66 8.63 -6.39 7.81
CA HIS A 66 8.86 -5.03 8.28
C HIS A 66 10.35 -4.82 8.52
N ALA A 67 10.80 -3.60 8.23
CA ALA A 67 12.22 -3.23 8.31
C ALA A 67 12.77 -3.28 9.75
N GLY A 68 11.90 -3.18 10.76
CA GLY A 68 12.26 -3.25 12.18
C GLY A 68 11.03 -3.02 13.07
N VAL A 69 11.25 -3.01 14.39
CA VAL A 69 10.18 -2.90 15.40
C VAL A 69 9.42 -1.58 15.26
N ILE A 70 10.12 -0.46 15.08
CA ILE A 70 9.48 0.86 14.95
C ILE A 70 8.57 0.87 13.72
N HIS A 71 9.07 0.37 12.59
CA HIS A 71 8.30 0.30 11.35
C HIS A 71 7.05 -0.60 11.49
N LEU A 72 7.18 -1.73 12.18
CA LEU A 72 6.04 -2.61 12.47
C LEU A 72 4.98 -1.90 13.32
N LEU A 73 5.38 -1.30 14.44
CA LEU A 73 4.45 -0.63 15.35
C LEU A 73 3.70 0.51 14.67
N THR A 74 4.40 1.35 13.89
CA THR A 74 3.75 2.43 13.14
C THR A 74 2.76 1.89 12.11
N ASN A 75 3.09 0.82 11.38
CA ASN A 75 2.15 0.23 10.43
C ASN A 75 0.92 -0.35 11.14
N MET A 76 1.11 -1.10 12.22
CA MET A 76 -0.01 -1.69 12.96
C MET A 76 -0.92 -0.61 13.56
N PHE A 77 -0.35 0.48 14.06
CA PHE A 77 -1.11 1.64 14.51
C PHE A 77 -1.93 2.23 13.36
N CYS A 78 -1.33 2.49 12.19
CA CYS A 78 -2.06 3.00 11.03
C CYS A 78 -3.15 2.04 10.54
N VAL A 79 -2.89 0.73 10.52
CA VAL A 79 -3.88 -0.30 10.15
C VAL A 79 -5.04 -0.27 11.15
N ALA A 80 -4.77 -0.17 12.45
CA ALA A 80 -5.83 -0.09 13.46
C ALA A 80 -6.70 1.17 13.26
N PHE A 81 -6.09 2.34 13.04
CA PHE A 81 -6.84 3.59 12.89
C PHE A 81 -7.65 3.66 11.59
N ILE A 82 -7.05 3.31 10.46
CA ILE A 82 -7.69 3.44 9.14
C ILE A 82 -8.52 2.20 8.82
N GLY A 83 -7.93 1.02 9.05
CA GLY A 83 -8.53 -0.27 8.75
C GLY A 83 -9.79 -0.51 9.57
N PHE A 84 -9.78 -0.30 10.90
CA PHE A 84 -10.99 -0.53 11.71
C PHE A 84 -12.13 0.40 11.32
N ARG A 85 -11.85 1.67 11.01
CA ARG A 85 -12.88 2.61 10.53
C ARG A 85 -13.52 2.10 9.23
N LEU A 86 -12.71 1.71 8.25
CA LEU A 86 -13.21 1.20 6.98
C LEU A 86 -13.93 -0.14 7.15
N GLU A 87 -13.43 -1.02 8.01
CA GLU A 87 -13.99 -2.33 8.26
C GLU A 87 -15.37 -2.24 8.93
N GLN A 88 -15.55 -1.32 9.88
CA GLN A 88 -16.85 -1.06 10.50
C GLN A 88 -17.89 -0.57 9.48
N GLN A 89 -17.46 0.21 8.47
CA GLN A 89 -18.37 0.79 7.49
C GLN A 89 -18.67 -0.16 6.31
N PHE A 90 -17.67 -0.92 5.84
CA PHE A 90 -17.76 -1.68 4.59
C PHE A 90 -17.56 -3.20 4.76
N GLY A 91 -17.20 -3.64 5.96
CA GLY A 91 -16.94 -5.04 6.27
C GLY A 91 -15.53 -5.52 5.90
N PHE A 92 -15.08 -6.52 6.65
CA PHE A 92 -13.74 -7.10 6.56
C PHE A 92 -13.36 -7.56 5.16
N VAL A 93 -14.26 -8.25 4.44
CA VAL A 93 -13.93 -8.87 3.14
C VAL A 93 -13.55 -7.81 2.11
N ARG A 94 -14.29 -6.70 2.06
CA ARG A 94 -14.05 -5.63 1.07
C ARG A 94 -12.76 -4.89 1.40
N VAL A 95 -12.59 -4.49 2.65
CA VAL A 95 -11.40 -3.76 3.12
C VAL A 95 -10.14 -4.63 3.02
N GLY A 96 -10.22 -5.90 3.43
CA GLY A 96 -9.13 -6.86 3.29
C GLY A 96 -8.74 -7.11 1.83
N THR A 97 -9.71 -7.16 0.92
CA THR A 97 -9.44 -7.26 -0.53
C THR A 97 -8.71 -6.02 -1.05
N ILE A 98 -9.20 -4.82 -0.71
CA ILE A 98 -8.53 -3.56 -1.09
C ILE A 98 -7.10 -3.55 -0.56
N TYR A 99 -6.91 -3.88 0.72
CA TYR A 99 -5.60 -3.92 1.36
C TYR A 99 -4.63 -4.85 0.64
N LEU A 100 -5.02 -6.10 0.40
CA LEU A 100 -4.15 -7.09 -0.24
C LEU A 100 -3.82 -6.72 -1.69
N VAL A 101 -4.84 -6.38 -2.49
CA VAL A 101 -4.66 -6.14 -3.92
C VAL A 101 -3.92 -4.82 -4.17
N SER A 102 -4.21 -3.77 -3.40
CA SER A 102 -3.47 -2.50 -3.50
C SER A 102 -2.00 -2.66 -3.09
N GLY A 103 -1.71 -3.42 -2.03
CA GLY A 103 -0.33 -3.72 -1.64
C GLY A 103 0.44 -4.45 -2.74
N PHE A 104 -0.24 -5.36 -3.46
CA PHE A 104 0.31 -6.04 -4.64
C PHE A 104 0.56 -5.07 -5.82
N CYS A 105 -0.38 -4.16 -6.10
CA CYS A 105 -0.19 -3.08 -7.08
C CYS A 105 1.03 -2.20 -6.74
N GLY A 106 1.20 -1.86 -5.46
CA GLY A 106 2.38 -1.15 -4.97
C GLY A 106 3.68 -1.92 -5.23
N SER A 107 3.67 -3.23 -4.96
CA SER A 107 4.85 -4.09 -5.18
C SER A 107 5.24 -4.17 -6.66
N ILE A 108 4.26 -4.24 -7.57
CA ILE A 108 4.50 -4.19 -9.02
C ILE A 108 5.14 -2.85 -9.40
N LEU A 109 4.54 -1.73 -8.99
CA LEU A 109 5.05 -0.40 -9.35
C LEU A 109 6.44 -0.14 -8.78
N SER A 110 6.68 -0.55 -7.53
CA SER A 110 8.01 -0.50 -6.93
C SER A 110 9.04 -1.23 -7.78
N CYS A 111 8.80 -2.49 -8.16
CA CYS A 111 9.75 -3.25 -8.97
C CYS A 111 10.00 -2.67 -10.37
N LEU A 112 9.04 -1.96 -10.95
CA LEU A 112 9.22 -1.28 -12.25
C LEU A 112 10.15 -0.07 -12.18
N PHE A 113 10.27 0.58 -11.01
CA PHE A 113 11.10 1.78 -10.82
C PHE A 113 12.35 1.55 -9.98
N LEU A 114 12.35 0.53 -9.10
CA LEU A 114 13.41 0.20 -8.15
C LEU A 114 13.96 -1.21 -8.42
N GLN A 115 15.06 -1.30 -9.17
CA GLN A 115 15.66 -2.59 -9.53
C GLN A 115 16.83 -3.02 -8.61
N ASN A 116 17.52 -2.07 -7.99
CA ASN A 116 18.74 -2.30 -7.17
C ASN A 116 18.53 -2.05 -5.67
N ALA A 117 17.29 -2.02 -5.20
CA ALA A 117 16.95 -1.83 -3.79
C ALA A 117 15.97 -2.91 -3.35
N ILE A 118 15.89 -3.13 -2.03
CA ILE A 118 14.85 -3.97 -1.44
C ILE A 118 13.74 -3.10 -0.85
N SER A 119 12.53 -3.63 -0.84
CA SER A 119 11.37 -2.98 -0.22
C SER A 119 10.60 -3.98 0.64
N VAL A 120 10.10 -3.53 1.78
CA VAL A 120 9.31 -4.31 2.73
C VAL A 120 8.27 -3.41 3.38
N GLY A 121 7.14 -3.99 3.76
CA GLY A 121 6.16 -3.33 4.60
C GLY A 121 4.75 -3.38 4.03
N ALA A 122 3.81 -3.34 4.95
CA ALA A 122 2.39 -3.18 4.71
C ALA A 122 1.99 -1.77 4.23
N SER A 123 2.93 -0.81 4.19
CA SER A 123 2.62 0.59 3.97
C SER A 123 2.06 0.89 2.58
N SER A 124 2.40 0.11 1.55
CA SER A 124 1.74 0.22 0.24
C SER A 124 0.25 -0.09 0.32
N ALA A 125 -0.15 -1.11 1.08
CA ALA A 125 -1.55 -1.46 1.30
C ALA A 125 -2.29 -0.39 2.14
N LEU A 126 -1.61 0.22 3.11
CA LEU A 126 -2.15 1.37 3.86
C LEU A 126 -2.42 2.57 2.95
N PHE A 127 -1.49 2.88 2.04
CA PHE A 127 -1.73 3.89 1.01
C PHE A 127 -2.89 3.51 0.09
N GLY A 128 -3.08 2.22 -0.18
CA GLY A 128 -4.26 1.73 -0.86
C GLY A 128 -5.57 2.01 -0.11
N LEU A 129 -5.60 1.83 1.20
CA LEU A 129 -6.77 2.22 2.01
C LEU A 129 -7.02 3.73 1.93
N LEU A 130 -5.97 4.57 1.95
CA LEU A 130 -6.11 6.02 1.75
C LEU A 130 -6.65 6.37 0.35
N GLY A 131 -6.21 5.67 -0.69
CA GLY A 131 -6.76 5.83 -2.04
C GLY A 131 -8.22 5.41 -2.12
N ALA A 132 -8.59 4.32 -1.45
CA ALA A 132 -9.97 3.86 -1.39
C ALA A 132 -10.87 4.87 -0.66
N MET A 133 -10.39 5.47 0.44
CA MET A 133 -11.08 6.57 1.13
C MET A 133 -11.29 7.78 0.24
N LEU A 134 -10.31 8.13 -0.62
CA LEU A 134 -10.50 9.22 -1.58
C LEU A 134 -11.64 8.91 -2.55
N SER A 135 -11.71 7.67 -3.03
CA SER A 135 -12.74 7.25 -3.99
C SER A 135 -14.13 7.26 -3.36
N GLU A 136 -14.21 6.75 -2.12
CA GLU A 136 -15.42 6.79 -1.30
C GLU A 136 -15.91 8.23 -1.11
N LEU A 137 -15.02 9.16 -0.74
CA LEU A 137 -15.35 10.58 -0.61
C LEU A 137 -15.85 11.20 -1.93
N LEU A 138 -15.28 10.82 -3.06
CA LEU A 138 -15.69 11.32 -4.38
C LEU A 138 -17.05 10.74 -4.81
N ILE A 139 -17.32 9.48 -4.52
CA ILE A 139 -18.60 8.80 -4.84
C ILE A 139 -19.73 9.39 -3.99
N ASN A 140 -19.47 9.66 -2.72
CA ASN A 140 -20.44 10.13 -1.74
C ASN A 140 -20.31 11.64 -1.46
N TRP A 141 -19.81 12.42 -2.43
CA TRP A 141 -19.48 13.84 -2.25
C TRP A 141 -20.66 14.71 -1.78
N THR A 142 -21.89 14.33 -2.10
CA THR A 142 -23.09 15.05 -1.67
C THR A 142 -23.53 14.73 -0.25
N THR A 143 -23.10 13.59 0.30
CA THR A 143 -23.49 13.10 1.63
C THR A 143 -22.60 13.67 2.74
N TYR A 144 -21.38 14.09 2.41
CA TYR A 144 -20.44 14.65 3.39
C TYR A 144 -20.61 16.16 3.56
N ASP A 145 -21.03 16.61 4.75
CA ASP A 145 -21.17 18.03 5.09
C ASP A 145 -19.85 18.81 4.97
N ASN A 146 -18.74 18.23 5.45
CA ASN A 146 -17.42 18.86 5.49
C ASN A 146 -16.42 18.27 4.48
N LYS A 147 -16.90 17.90 3.29
CA LYS A 147 -16.12 17.25 2.22
C LYS A 147 -14.82 17.96 1.82
N GLY A 148 -14.82 19.29 1.79
CA GLY A 148 -13.63 20.07 1.44
C GLY A 148 -12.50 19.87 2.44
N VAL A 149 -12.83 19.91 3.74
CA VAL A 149 -11.88 19.68 4.83
C VAL A 149 -11.39 18.23 4.82
N ALA A 150 -12.30 17.27 4.63
CA ALA A 150 -11.95 15.86 4.53
C ALA A 150 -10.98 15.58 3.36
N LEU A 151 -11.25 16.16 2.19
CA LEU A 151 -10.38 16.06 1.01
C LEU A 151 -9.01 16.66 1.27
N ILE A 152 -8.96 17.89 1.80
CA ILE A 152 -7.69 18.57 2.10
C ILE A 152 -6.89 17.77 3.12
N MET A 153 -7.52 17.30 4.21
CA MET A 153 -6.86 16.50 5.23
C MET A 153 -6.29 15.21 4.64
N LEU A 154 -7.04 14.51 3.80
CA LEU A 154 -6.58 13.29 3.14
C LEU A 154 -5.39 13.57 2.20
N LEU A 155 -5.46 14.63 1.40
CA LEU A 155 -4.37 15.03 0.50
C LEU A 155 -3.12 15.48 1.28
N VAL A 156 -3.29 16.16 2.41
CA VAL A 156 -2.17 16.53 3.30
C VAL A 156 -1.54 15.28 3.90
N ILE A 157 -2.32 14.32 4.39
CA ILE A 157 -1.80 13.06 4.93
C ILE A 157 -0.99 12.32 3.86
N VAL A 158 -1.54 12.17 2.66
CA VAL A 158 -0.85 11.52 1.53
C VAL A 158 0.42 12.29 1.16
N GLY A 159 0.33 13.61 1.03
CA GLY A 159 1.45 14.48 0.66
C GLY A 159 2.59 14.46 1.68
N VAL A 160 2.27 14.50 2.98
CA VAL A 160 3.26 14.41 4.06
C VAL A 160 3.94 13.04 4.06
N ASN A 161 3.18 11.94 3.94
CA ASN A 161 3.78 10.60 3.92
C ASN A 161 4.67 10.38 2.68
N LEU A 162 4.25 10.86 1.50
CA LEU A 162 5.11 10.85 0.31
C LEU A 162 6.33 11.77 0.48
N GLY A 163 6.18 12.93 1.11
CA GLY A 163 7.29 13.81 1.44
C GLY A 163 8.33 13.12 2.34
N LEU A 164 7.87 12.45 3.41
CA LEU A 164 8.72 11.62 4.28
C LEU A 164 9.37 10.46 3.52
N GLY A 165 8.72 9.95 2.48
CA GLY A 165 9.27 8.87 1.67
C GLY A 165 10.47 9.24 0.78
N THR A 166 10.85 10.52 0.77
CA THR A 166 12.13 10.99 0.21
C THR A 166 13.33 10.68 1.13
N LEU A 167 13.08 10.18 2.34
CA LEU A 167 14.09 9.74 3.31
C LEU A 167 14.29 8.21 3.24
N PRO A 168 15.52 7.71 3.50
CA PRO A 168 15.76 6.28 3.62
C PRO A 168 15.02 5.69 4.84
N PRO A 169 14.50 4.46 4.78
CA PRO A 169 14.53 3.48 3.68
C PRO A 169 13.20 3.39 2.90
N VAL A 170 12.45 4.49 2.73
CA VAL A 170 11.06 4.45 2.27
C VAL A 170 10.95 4.34 0.74
N ASP A 171 9.94 3.58 0.29
CA ASP A 171 9.63 3.33 -1.11
C ASP A 171 8.34 4.03 -1.55
N ASN A 172 8.49 5.22 -2.11
CA ASN A 172 7.36 6.00 -2.61
C ASN A 172 6.71 5.42 -3.86
N PHE A 173 7.42 4.62 -4.67
CA PHE A 173 6.79 3.98 -5.82
C PHE A 173 5.82 2.89 -5.36
N ALA A 174 6.16 2.17 -4.28
CA ALA A 174 5.22 1.26 -3.62
C ALA A 174 3.99 1.99 -3.08
N HIS A 175 4.18 3.16 -2.45
CA HIS A 175 3.07 3.96 -1.91
C HIS A 175 2.17 4.52 -3.01
N ILE A 176 2.74 5.07 -4.08
CA ILE A 176 1.97 5.59 -5.23
C ILE A 176 1.19 4.45 -5.90
N GLY A 177 1.82 3.30 -6.12
CA GLY A 177 1.15 2.14 -6.75
C GLY A 177 0.04 1.57 -5.89
N GLY A 178 0.26 1.53 -4.57
CA GLY A 178 -0.75 1.18 -3.59
C GLY A 178 -1.94 2.14 -3.61
N PHE A 179 -1.68 3.44 -3.52
CA PHE A 179 -2.70 4.49 -3.57
C PHE A 179 -3.55 4.42 -4.83
N LEU A 180 -2.92 4.34 -6.01
CA LEU A 180 -3.64 4.23 -7.28
C LEU A 180 -4.47 2.95 -7.38
N GLY A 181 -3.90 1.81 -6.95
CA GLY A 181 -4.62 0.54 -6.93
C GLY A 181 -5.84 0.59 -6.00
N GLY A 182 -5.65 1.11 -4.79
CA GLY A 182 -6.72 1.27 -3.81
C GLY A 182 -7.78 2.30 -4.23
N PHE A 183 -7.38 3.38 -4.89
CA PHE A 183 -8.30 4.36 -5.47
C PHE A 183 -9.22 3.70 -6.52
N LEU A 184 -8.65 3.00 -7.49
CA LEU A 184 -9.47 2.29 -8.47
C LEU A 184 -10.38 1.24 -7.81
N LEU A 185 -9.85 0.43 -6.88
CA LEU A 185 -10.66 -0.56 -6.14
C LEU A 185 -11.73 0.06 -5.25
N GLY A 186 -11.54 1.28 -4.76
CA GLY A 186 -12.53 2.02 -3.99
C GLY A 186 -13.82 2.24 -4.78
N PHE A 187 -13.71 2.60 -6.06
CA PHE A 187 -14.87 2.71 -6.96
C PHE A 187 -15.59 1.39 -7.23
N LEU A 188 -14.95 0.25 -6.99
CA LEU A 188 -15.53 -1.08 -7.20
C LEU A 188 -16.16 -1.62 -5.91
N LEU A 189 -15.46 -1.47 -4.79
CA LEU A 189 -15.76 -2.18 -3.55
C LEU A 189 -16.40 -1.30 -2.48
N LEU A 190 -16.21 0.02 -2.51
CA LEU A 190 -16.76 0.94 -1.50
C LEU A 190 -18.01 1.68 -1.98
N ILE A 191 -18.72 1.14 -2.98
CA ILE A 191 -19.97 1.74 -3.43
C ILE A 191 -21.03 1.55 -2.33
N HIS A 192 -21.51 2.67 -1.79
CA HIS A 192 -22.62 2.68 -0.86
C HIS A 192 -23.94 2.69 -1.66
N PRO A 193 -24.80 1.67 -1.51
CA PRO A 193 -26.12 1.73 -2.11
C PRO A 193 -26.95 2.84 -1.43
N GLN A 194 -27.59 3.70 -2.22
CA GLN A 194 -28.58 4.65 -1.70
C GLN A 194 -29.92 3.91 -1.63
N PHE A 195 -30.61 4.00 -0.48
CA PHE A 195 -31.91 3.36 -0.28
C PHE A 195 -33.01 4.43 -0.23
N ASP A 196 -34.09 4.25 -1.00
CA ASP A 196 -35.20 5.22 -1.17
C ASP A 196 -35.92 5.62 0.15
N TRP A 197 -35.70 4.92 1.27
CA TRP A 197 -36.33 5.26 2.56
C TRP A 197 -35.66 6.45 3.26
N GLU A 198 -34.38 6.72 2.99
CA GLU A 198 -33.66 7.90 3.49
C GLU A 198 -34.19 9.21 2.86
N GLU A 199 -34.67 9.15 1.62
CA GLU A 199 -35.24 10.30 0.90
C GLU A 199 -36.70 10.60 1.29
N ASN A 200 -37.46 9.58 1.71
CA ASN A 200 -38.92 9.70 1.89
C ASN A 200 -39.42 9.57 3.35
N GLY A 201 -38.55 9.31 4.32
CA GLY A 201 -38.93 9.23 5.74
C GLY A 201 -39.91 8.10 6.08
N VAL A 202 -40.03 7.09 5.23
CA VAL A 202 -41.00 6.00 5.38
C VAL A 202 -40.40 4.89 6.24
N SER A 203 -41.04 4.58 7.37
CA SER A 203 -40.66 3.45 8.23
C SER A 203 -40.80 2.12 7.47
N LEU A 204 -39.72 1.33 7.42
CA LEU A 204 -39.68 0.04 6.72
C LEU A 204 -40.61 -0.98 7.39
N VAL A 205 -41.46 -1.64 6.59
CA VAL A 205 -42.25 -2.80 7.02
C VAL A 205 -41.31 -4.01 7.13
N PRO A 206 -41.36 -4.81 8.22
CA PRO A 206 -40.54 -6.01 8.36
C PRO A 206 -40.78 -6.98 7.19
N GLY A 207 -39.71 -7.35 6.46
CA GLY A 207 -39.78 -8.27 5.31
C GLY A 207 -39.73 -7.61 3.93
N SER A 208 -39.59 -6.28 3.85
CA SER A 208 -39.39 -5.58 2.58
C SER A 208 -37.97 -5.80 2.01
N ILE A 209 -37.87 -6.37 0.80
CA ILE A 209 -36.62 -6.49 0.05
C ILE A 209 -36.36 -5.15 -0.65
N VAL A 210 -35.53 -4.30 -0.04
CA VAL A 210 -35.15 -3.01 -0.64
C VAL A 210 -34.03 -3.24 -1.66
N LYS A 211 -34.27 -2.88 -2.92
CA LYS A 211 -33.24 -2.97 -3.96
C LYS A 211 -32.27 -1.80 -3.82
N PRO A 212 -30.95 -2.04 -3.78
CA PRO A 212 -29.96 -0.95 -3.79
C PRO A 212 -30.08 -0.17 -5.10
N LYS A 213 -30.24 1.17 -5.00
CA LYS A 213 -30.24 2.05 -6.17
C LYS A 213 -28.84 2.62 -6.33
N TYR A 214 -28.20 2.25 -7.44
CA TYR A 214 -26.93 2.85 -7.85
C TYR A 214 -27.21 4.00 -8.80
N ASN A 215 -26.65 5.17 -8.53
CA ASN A 215 -26.75 6.28 -9.46
C ASN A 215 -25.99 5.96 -10.75
N THR A 216 -26.49 6.39 -11.91
CA THR A 216 -25.85 6.15 -13.22
C THR A 216 -24.37 6.54 -13.21
N CYS A 217 -24.02 7.62 -12.50
CA CYS A 217 -22.63 8.06 -12.31
C CYS A 217 -21.78 7.00 -11.57
N GLN A 218 -22.29 6.40 -10.49
CA GLN A 218 -21.58 5.35 -9.74
C GLN A 218 -21.34 4.12 -10.61
N PHE A 219 -22.31 3.74 -11.43
CA PHE A 219 -22.18 2.61 -12.35
C PHE A 219 -21.13 2.88 -13.44
N VAL A 220 -21.17 4.06 -14.06
CA VAL A 220 -20.18 4.48 -15.06
C VAL A 220 -18.77 4.52 -14.47
N LEU A 221 -18.60 5.10 -13.27
CA LEU A 221 -17.32 5.15 -12.58
C LEU A 221 -16.81 3.73 -12.23
N CYS A 222 -17.68 2.83 -11.80
CA CYS A 222 -17.32 1.45 -11.51
C CYS A 222 -16.81 0.70 -12.76
N ILE A 223 -17.50 0.82 -13.90
CA ILE A 223 -17.05 0.22 -15.16
C ILE A 223 -15.72 0.82 -15.62
N ALA A 224 -15.61 2.14 -15.63
CA ALA A 224 -14.39 2.82 -16.05
C ALA A 224 -13.21 2.43 -15.16
N ALA A 225 -13.39 2.46 -13.84
CA ALA A 225 -12.37 2.05 -12.88
C ALA A 225 -11.97 0.57 -13.06
N SER A 226 -12.92 -0.32 -13.36
CA SER A 226 -12.64 -1.74 -13.59
C SER A 226 -11.77 -1.95 -14.83
N ILE A 227 -12.08 -1.27 -15.93
CA ILE A 227 -11.29 -1.34 -17.17
C ILE A 227 -9.87 -0.80 -16.92
N VAL A 228 -9.77 0.39 -16.32
CA VAL A 228 -8.46 1.01 -16.03
C VAL A 228 -7.63 0.14 -15.09
N PHE A 229 -8.26 -0.43 -14.05
CA PHE A 229 -7.59 -1.31 -13.10
C PHE A 229 -7.05 -2.57 -13.79
N VAL A 230 -7.89 -3.29 -14.55
CA VAL A 230 -7.48 -4.53 -15.21
C VAL A 230 -6.37 -4.27 -16.23
N VAL A 231 -6.54 -3.25 -17.09
CA VAL A 231 -5.53 -2.91 -18.10
C VAL A 231 -4.22 -2.48 -17.44
N GLY A 232 -4.27 -1.61 -16.44
CA GLY A 232 -3.08 -1.15 -15.72
C GLY A 232 -2.36 -2.28 -14.99
N PHE A 233 -3.11 -3.16 -14.33
CA PHE A 233 -2.59 -4.31 -13.60
C PHE A 233 -1.90 -5.32 -14.51
N VAL A 234 -2.57 -5.73 -15.59
CA VAL A 234 -2.02 -6.67 -16.58
C VAL A 234 -0.79 -6.08 -17.25
N THR A 235 -0.85 -4.81 -17.66
CA THR A 235 0.30 -4.11 -18.26
C THR A 235 1.47 -4.05 -17.29
N GLY A 236 1.24 -3.70 -16.03
CA GLY A 236 2.28 -3.67 -15.00
C GLY A 236 2.97 -5.02 -14.79
N LEU A 237 2.19 -6.11 -14.74
CA LEU A 237 2.73 -7.46 -14.64
C LEU A 237 3.55 -7.86 -15.88
N VAL A 238 3.05 -7.56 -17.08
CA VAL A 238 3.75 -7.86 -18.33
C VAL A 238 5.09 -7.12 -18.38
N LEU A 239 5.10 -5.82 -18.11
CA LEU A 239 6.32 -5.02 -18.09
C LEU A 239 7.31 -5.52 -17.03
N LEU A 240 6.81 -5.89 -15.85
CA LEU A 240 7.64 -6.40 -14.76
C LEU A 240 8.35 -7.69 -15.16
N PHE A 241 7.62 -8.68 -15.67
CA PHE A 241 8.19 -9.97 -16.04
C PHE A 241 8.97 -9.94 -17.36
N ARG A 242 8.75 -8.92 -18.21
CA ARG A 242 9.64 -8.61 -19.34
C ARG A 242 10.97 -7.99 -18.88
N GLY A 243 11.03 -7.50 -17.65
CA GLY A 243 12.23 -6.90 -17.06
C GLY A 243 12.41 -5.42 -17.37
N ASP A 244 11.34 -4.72 -17.74
CA ASP A 244 11.40 -3.30 -18.06
C ASP A 244 11.76 -2.44 -16.84
N ASN A 245 12.49 -1.35 -17.10
CA ASN A 245 12.87 -0.37 -16.08
C ASN A 245 12.26 0.99 -16.43
N LEU A 246 11.15 1.34 -15.79
CA LEU A 246 10.44 2.60 -16.03
C LEU A 246 11.22 3.82 -15.51
N ASN A 247 12.15 3.64 -14.57
CA ASN A 247 13.01 4.72 -14.10
C ASN A 247 13.94 5.26 -15.21
N ARG A 248 14.20 4.49 -16.28
CA ARG A 248 14.97 4.99 -17.45
C ARG A 248 14.24 6.07 -18.24
N TYR A 249 12.91 6.04 -18.25
CA TYR A 249 12.08 7.00 -18.97
C TYR A 249 11.70 8.22 -18.12
N CYS A 250 12.03 8.19 -16.82
CA CYS A 250 11.62 9.21 -15.87
C CYS A 250 12.81 10.06 -15.38
N LYS A 251 12.90 11.29 -15.89
CA LYS A 251 13.99 12.20 -15.52
C LYS A 251 13.92 12.64 -14.05
N TRP A 252 12.73 12.79 -13.48
CA TRP A 252 12.48 13.35 -12.14
C TRP A 252 12.26 12.31 -11.04
N CYS A 253 12.16 11.02 -11.37
CA CYS A 253 11.87 9.93 -10.42
C CYS A 253 12.90 9.80 -9.28
N HIS A 254 14.14 10.25 -9.48
CA HIS A 254 15.17 10.31 -8.44
C HIS A 254 14.83 11.27 -7.28
N LYS A 255 13.90 12.21 -7.48
CA LYS A 255 13.42 13.12 -6.42
C LYS A 255 12.31 12.49 -5.59
N LEU A 256 11.63 11.47 -6.13
CA LEU A 256 10.49 10.84 -5.48
C LEU A 256 10.89 9.79 -4.44
N SER A 257 11.98 9.06 -4.63
CA SER A 257 12.40 8.04 -3.67
C SER A 257 13.90 8.10 -3.45
N TYR A 258 14.31 8.06 -2.17
CA TYR A 258 15.71 8.02 -1.78
C TYR A 258 16.45 6.86 -2.45
N SER A 259 15.80 5.70 -2.54
CA SER A 259 16.37 4.47 -3.12
C SER A 259 16.71 4.63 -4.61
N VAL A 260 16.00 5.49 -5.35
CA VAL A 260 16.38 5.85 -6.73
C VAL A 260 17.54 6.85 -6.75
N LYS A 261 17.52 7.85 -5.85
CA LYS A 261 18.59 8.86 -5.74
C LYS A 261 19.95 8.20 -5.48
N SER A 262 20.00 7.25 -4.55
CA SER A 262 21.23 6.50 -4.20
C SER A 262 21.79 5.63 -5.33
N GLN A 263 21.02 5.33 -6.38
CA GLN A 263 21.49 4.55 -7.52
C GLN A 263 22.20 5.41 -8.59
N ARG A 264 22.04 6.75 -8.55
CA ARG A 264 22.63 7.68 -9.51
C ARG A 264 23.87 8.41 -8.99
N SER A 265 24.12 8.37 -7.67
CA SER A 265 25.30 8.92 -7.00
C SER A 265 26.40 7.87 -6.92
#